data_AF-A0A6B3G5S7-F1
#
_entry.id   AF-A0A6B3G5S7-F1
#
_cell.length_a   1.000
_cell.length_b   1.000
_cell.length_c   1.000
_cell.angle_alpha   90.00
_cell.angle_beta   90.00
_cell.angle_gamma   90.00
#
_symmetry.space_group_name_H-M   'P 1'
#
loop_
_entity.id
_entity.type
_entity.pdbx_description
1 polymer ?
#
loop_
_entity_poly.entity_id
_entity_poly.type
_entity_poly.pdbx_seq_one_letter_code
_entity_poly.pdbx_strand_id
1 'polypeptide(L)'
;LEAAEGSGAADEDDGSGNSAGYFPYKPYCGNCEKDLTVVTSYDDDTTELNYTCSACGFAETVRLNEFNRGKLVWKVDWPMRWAY
;
A
#
# COMPACT_ATOMS: atom_id res chain seq x y z
N LEU A 1 -11.94 13.81 31.42
CA LEU A 1 -12.63 14.22 30.19
C LEU A 1 -11.56 14.24 29.12
N GLU A 2 -11.00 13.07 28.86
CA GLU A 2 -11.33 12.17 27.73
C GLU A 2 -10.27 12.38 26.66
N ALA A 3 -9.33 11.43 26.60
CA ALA A 3 -8.37 11.34 25.51
C ALA A 3 -9.16 11.10 24.22
N ALA A 4 -8.92 11.94 23.21
CA ALA A 4 -9.42 11.70 21.86
C ALA A 4 -8.65 10.52 21.26
N GLU A 5 -9.01 9.31 21.68
CA GLU A 5 -8.46 8.06 21.16
C GLU A 5 -9.18 7.69 19.85
N GLY A 6 -8.87 8.44 18.80
CA GLY A 6 -9.14 8.06 17.43
C GLY A 6 -7.81 7.93 16.70
N SER A 7 -7.25 6.72 16.65
CA SER A 7 -6.14 6.44 15.75
C SER A 7 -6.63 6.78 14.33
N GLY A 8 -6.07 7.79 13.69
CA GLY A 8 -6.51 8.32 12.38
C GLY A 8 -6.47 7.32 11.21
N ALA A 9 -6.29 6.03 11.48
CA ALA A 9 -6.30 4.93 10.53
C ALA A 9 -7.68 4.72 9.87
N ALA A 10 -8.77 5.15 10.50
CA ALA A 10 -10.11 5.01 9.93
C ALA A 10 -10.33 5.82 8.63
N ASP A 11 -9.51 6.85 8.39
CA ASP A 11 -9.57 7.69 7.18
C ASP A 11 -8.59 7.22 6.10
N GLU A 12 -7.71 6.26 6.40
CA GLU A 12 -6.74 5.76 5.43
C GLU A 12 -7.43 4.85 4.41
N ASP A 13 -7.14 5.08 3.12
CA ASP A 13 -7.64 4.22 2.05
C ASP A 13 -7.26 2.74 2.33
N ASP A 14 -8.29 1.91 2.41
CA ASP A 14 -8.22 0.51 2.83
C ASP A 14 -7.64 -0.41 1.73
N GLY A 15 -7.22 0.13 0.58
CA GLY A 15 -6.81 -0.62 -0.61
C GLY A 15 -7.97 -1.03 -1.52
N SER A 16 -9.18 -0.53 -1.24
CA SER A 16 -10.42 -0.86 -1.97
C SER A 16 -10.71 0.20 -3.03
N GLY A 17 -10.03 0.18 -4.18
CA GLY A 17 -10.11 1.36 -5.05
C GLY A 17 -9.77 1.25 -6.54
N ASN A 18 -9.61 0.08 -7.14
CA ASN A 18 -9.30 0.03 -8.58
C ASN A 18 -9.90 -1.18 -9.31
N SER A 19 -10.07 -1.05 -10.64
CA SER A 19 -10.49 -2.14 -11.53
C SER A 19 -9.51 -3.33 -11.53
N ALA A 20 -8.28 -3.11 -11.05
CA ALA A 20 -7.23 -4.12 -10.90
C ALA A 20 -7.44 -5.08 -9.71
N GLY A 21 -8.47 -4.85 -8.88
CA GLY A 21 -8.73 -5.65 -7.69
C GLY A 21 -8.19 -5.04 -6.41
N TYR A 22 -8.25 -5.82 -5.33
CA TYR A 22 -7.85 -5.41 -3.99
C TYR A 22 -6.39 -5.77 -3.73
N PHE A 23 -5.56 -4.78 -3.40
CA PHE A 23 -4.17 -4.98 -3.01
C PHE A 23 -3.92 -4.39 -1.62
N PRO A 24 -3.63 -5.20 -0.58
CA PRO A 24 -3.43 -4.72 0.78
C PRO A 24 -2.03 -4.13 1.03
N TYR A 25 -1.28 -3.79 -0.01
CA TYR A 25 0.06 -3.22 0.05
C TYR A 25 0.11 -1.90 -0.70
N LYS A 26 0.72 -0.89 -0.08
CA LYS A 26 0.94 0.45 -0.63
C LYS A 26 2.42 0.75 -0.75
N PRO A 27 2.99 0.72 -1.97
CA PRO A 27 4.36 1.18 -2.21
C PRO A 27 4.51 2.66 -1.88
N TYR A 28 5.63 3.06 -1.30
CA TYR A 28 6.03 4.46 -1.29
C TYR A 28 6.60 4.82 -2.66
N CYS A 29 6.14 5.93 -3.25
CA CYS A 29 6.57 6.37 -4.57
C CYS A 29 8.09 6.58 -4.62
N GLY A 30 8.78 5.91 -5.55
CA GLY A 30 10.23 6.04 -5.73
C GLY A 30 10.71 7.46 -6.09
N ASN A 31 9.80 8.32 -6.56
CA ASN A 31 10.12 9.69 -6.96
C ASN A 31 9.77 10.75 -5.90
N CYS A 32 8.58 10.70 -5.30
CA CYS A 32 8.12 11.73 -4.35
C CYS A 32 7.90 11.23 -2.92
N GLU A 33 8.15 9.95 -2.67
CA GLU A 33 8.15 9.28 -1.36
C GLU A 33 6.81 9.27 -0.62
N LYS A 34 5.74 9.73 -1.27
CA LYS A 34 4.36 9.66 -0.75
C LYS A 34 3.76 8.27 -0.97
N ASP A 35 2.82 7.91 -0.12
CA ASP A 35 1.98 6.70 -0.20
C ASP A 35 0.68 6.90 -1.00
N LEU A 36 0.62 7.99 -1.78
CA LEU A 36 -0.46 8.26 -2.74
C LEU A 36 -0.23 7.44 -4.02
N THR A 37 -0.11 6.13 -3.86
CA THR A 37 0.12 5.16 -4.92
C THR A 37 -1.08 4.23 -5.09
N VAL A 38 -1.28 3.79 -6.32
CA VAL A 38 -2.31 2.81 -6.70
C VAL A 38 -1.61 1.66 -7.41
N VAL A 39 -1.70 0.47 -6.83
CA VAL A 39 -1.25 -0.77 -7.46
C VAL A 39 -2.18 -1.11 -8.62
N THR A 40 -1.60 -1.42 -9.78
CA THR A 40 -2.34 -1.69 -11.01
C THR A 40 -2.27 -3.16 -11.44
N SER A 41 -1.26 -3.90 -10.96
CA SER A 41 -1.13 -5.34 -11.22
C SER A 41 -0.09 -5.96 -10.28
N TYR A 42 -0.26 -7.27 -10.05
CA TYR A 42 0.70 -8.14 -9.40
C TYR A 42 0.78 -9.46 -10.16
N ASP A 43 2.00 -9.98 -10.36
CA ASP A 43 2.26 -11.28 -10.97
C ASP A 43 2.82 -12.24 -9.91
N ASP A 44 2.11 -13.34 -9.65
CA ASP A 44 2.49 -14.32 -8.62
C ASP A 44 3.74 -15.14 -8.98
N ASP A 45 4.06 -15.32 -10.26
CA ASP A 45 5.21 -16.11 -10.71
C ASP A 45 6.52 -15.31 -10.59
N THR A 46 6.49 -14.03 -10.92
CA THR A 46 7.68 -13.15 -10.94
C THR A 46 7.78 -12.26 -9.71
N THR A 47 6.70 -12.12 -8.95
CA THR A 47 6.51 -11.13 -7.88
C THR A 47 6.57 -9.67 -8.34
N GLU A 48 6.42 -9.42 -9.65
CA GLU A 48 6.37 -8.07 -10.18
C GLU A 48 5.08 -7.36 -9.76
N LEU A 49 5.24 -6.17 -9.18
CA LEU A 49 4.17 -5.28 -8.76
C LEU A 49 4.31 -3.97 -9.54
N ASN A 50 3.26 -3.59 -10.26
CA ASN A 50 3.20 -2.32 -10.97
C ASN A 50 2.34 -1.35 -10.18
N TYR A 51 2.80 -0.10 -10.05
CA TYR A 51 2.02 0.95 -9.40
C TYR A 51 2.17 2.30 -10.11
N THR A 52 1.21 3.17 -9.84
CA THR A 52 1.23 4.59 -10.28
C THR A 52 1.07 5.50 -9.08
N CYS A 53 1.68 6.68 -9.10
CA CYS A 53 1.56 7.69 -8.07
C CYS A 53 0.61 8.80 -8.53
N SER A 54 -0.50 8.98 -7.83
CA SER A 54 -1.49 10.03 -8.14
C SER A 54 -0.98 11.44 -7.79
N ALA A 55 0.03 11.55 -6.93
CA ALA A 55 0.58 12.84 -6.51
C ALA A 55 1.58 13.47 -7.50
N CYS A 56 2.38 12.65 -8.20
CA CYS A 56 3.42 13.16 -9.12
C CYS A 56 3.41 12.50 -10.51
N GLY A 57 2.50 11.56 -10.77
CA GLY A 57 2.37 10.87 -12.06
C GLY A 57 3.44 9.80 -12.33
N PHE A 58 4.36 9.56 -11.39
CA PHE A 58 5.39 8.53 -11.54
C PHE A 58 4.76 7.13 -11.56
N ALA A 59 5.30 6.24 -12.39
CA ALA A 59 4.91 4.84 -12.46
C ALA A 59 6.15 3.96 -12.45
N GLU A 60 6.07 2.83 -11.76
CA GLU A 60 7.21 1.94 -11.57
C GLU A 60 6.75 0.49 -11.47
N THR A 61 7.66 -0.42 -11.84
CA THR A 61 7.52 -1.86 -11.65
C THR A 61 8.63 -2.31 -10.71
N VAL A 62 8.27 -3.00 -9.64
CA VAL A 62 9.18 -3.48 -8.60
C VAL A 62 8.96 -4.97 -8.36
N ARG A 63 9.97 -5.68 -7.87
CA ARG A 63 9.80 -7.06 -7.39
C ARG A 63 9.52 -7.06 -5.91
N LEU A 64 8.32 -7.46 -5.49
CA LEU A 64 7.86 -7.30 -4.12
C LEU A 64 8.69 -8.13 -3.11
N ASN A 65 9.28 -9.25 -3.55
CA ASN A 65 10.16 -10.06 -2.72
C ASN A 65 11.53 -9.39 -2.41
N GLU A 66 11.92 -8.38 -3.19
CA GLU A 66 13.16 -7.62 -3.03
C GLU A 66 12.89 -6.17 -2.61
N PHE A 67 11.66 -5.69 -2.77
CA PHE A 67 11.25 -4.31 -2.54
C PHE A 67 10.47 -4.15 -1.23
N ASN A 68 11.08 -3.46 -0.26
CA ASN A 68 10.55 -3.27 1.09
C ASN A 68 10.15 -1.81 1.42
N ARG A 69 9.95 -0.96 0.41
CA ARG A 69 9.54 0.45 0.58
C ARG A 69 8.03 0.59 0.44
N GLY A 70 7.28 0.22 1.47
CA GLY A 70 5.84 0.40 1.49
C GLY A 70 5.22 0.03 2.84
N LYS A 71 3.89 0.09 2.90
CA LYS A 71 3.12 -0.32 4.08
C LYS A 71 1.98 -1.27 3.70
N LEU A 72 1.63 -2.15 4.63
CA LEU A 72 0.37 -2.88 4.56
C LEU A 72 -0.76 -1.98 5.05
N VAL A 73 -1.94 -2.16 4.46
CA VAL A 73 -3.17 -1.52 4.97
C VAL A 73 -3.47 -2.06 6.36
N TRP A 74 -3.94 -1.20 7.27
CA TRP A 74 -4.11 -1.52 8.70
C TRP A 74 -4.91 -2.81 8.94
N LYS A 75 -5.95 -3.05 8.12
CA LYS A 75 -6.82 -4.23 8.19
C LYS A 75 -6.04 -5.55 8.01
N VAL A 76 -4.91 -5.52 7.31
CA VAL A 76 -4.02 -6.68 7.09
C VAL A 76 -2.75 -6.58 7.96
N ASP A 77 -2.19 -5.38 8.15
CA ASP A 77 -1.00 -5.16 8.98
C ASP A 77 -1.19 -5.66 10.42
N TRP A 78 -2.33 -5.34 11.04
CA TRP A 78 -2.59 -5.72 12.43
C TRP A 78 -2.65 -7.23 12.68
N PRO A 79 -3.50 -8.02 11.99
CA PRO A 79 -3.52 -9.46 12.19
C PRO A 79 -2.18 -10.11 11.83
N MET A 80 -1.42 -9.54 10.88
CA MET A 80 -0.07 -10.00 10.58
C MET A 80 0.87 -9.82 11.79
N ARG A 81 0.88 -8.66 12.46
CA ARG A 81 1.71 -8.42 13.68
C ARG A 81 1.34 -9.28 14.89
N TRP A 82 0.16 -9.89 14.91
CA TRP A 82 -0.22 -10.81 15.98
C TRP A 82 0.17 -12.24 15.68
N ALA A 83 0.31 -12.58 14.41
CA ALA A 83 0.72 -13.91 13.95
C ALA A 83 2.24 -14.10 13.92
N TYR A 84 3.02 -13.02 13.85
CA TYR A 84 4.48 -12.99 13.72
C TYR A 84 5.10 -11.97 14.67
#